data_AF-A0A807N700-F1
#
_entry.id   AF-A0A807N700-F1
#
_cell.length_a   1.000
_cell.length_b   1.000
_cell.length_c   1.000
_cell.angle_alpha   90.00
_cell.angle_beta   90.00
_cell.angle_gamma   90.00
#
_symmetry.space_group_name_H-M   'P 1'
#
loop_
_entity.id
_entity.type
_entity.pdbx_description
1 polymer ?
#
loop_
_entity_poly.entity_id
_entity_poly.type
_entity_poly.pdbx_seq_one_letter_code
_entity_poly.pdbx_strand_id
1 'polypeptide(L)'
;MSDLTVDVVDAKGKKAGKADLPAELFDAQTNIPLIHQVVVAQLAAARQGTHSTKTRGEVRGGGIKPWRQKGTGRARQGSRRAPQWTGGGVVHGPTPRDYSQRTPKKMIAAALRGALSDRARDGHVHVISELVAGEKPSTKSAIAALTAVAGDLSKVLVVLDRFEDVAWLSLRNVPTVHALAVDQLNTYDVLVNDKVVFTSAALAAFVAGPGRASATAVATESEAAAEATATETVEQTDEAPAKAPKAKAAKKTEETDK
;
A
#
# COMPACT_ATOMS: atom_id res chain seq x y z
N MET A 1 3.37 16.33 -25.06
CA MET A 1 4.50 15.60 -24.46
C MET A 1 4.67 14.35 -25.28
N SER A 2 5.88 14.07 -25.77
CA SER A 2 6.14 12.89 -26.62
C SER A 2 6.42 11.68 -25.75
N ASP A 3 5.86 10.54 -26.10
CA ASP A 3 6.14 9.28 -25.41
C ASP A 3 7.61 8.89 -25.58
N LEU A 4 8.23 8.41 -24.50
CA LEU A 4 9.60 7.92 -24.53
C LEU A 4 9.58 6.47 -25.06
N THR A 5 10.44 6.13 -26.01
CA THR A 5 10.55 4.75 -26.49
C THR A 5 11.76 4.07 -25.85
N VAL A 6 11.57 2.88 -25.28
CA VAL A 6 12.66 2.05 -24.75
C VAL A 6 12.73 0.74 -25.53
N ASP A 7 13.95 0.28 -25.81
CA ASP A 7 14.16 -1.00 -26.48
C ASP A 7 13.83 -2.16 -25.53
N VAL A 8 13.03 -3.11 -25.99
CA VAL A 8 12.79 -4.38 -25.29
C VAL A 8 13.95 -5.32 -25.62
N VAL A 9 14.61 -5.82 -24.60
CA VAL A 9 15.78 -6.70 -24.74
C VAL A 9 15.43 -8.12 -24.31
N ASP A 10 15.87 -9.10 -25.09
CA ASP A 10 15.73 -10.52 -24.75
C ASP A 10 16.76 -10.94 -23.69
N ALA A 11 16.58 -12.10 -23.06
CA ALA A 11 17.49 -12.66 -22.06
C ALA A 11 18.95 -12.81 -22.55
N LYS A 12 19.16 -12.79 -23.88
CA LYS A 12 20.48 -12.85 -24.53
C LYS A 12 21.08 -11.47 -24.86
N GLY A 13 20.45 -10.37 -24.44
CA GLY A 13 20.92 -9.01 -24.73
C GLY A 13 20.60 -8.51 -26.14
N LYS A 14 19.74 -9.21 -26.89
CA LYS A 14 19.33 -8.80 -28.25
C LYS A 14 18.06 -7.97 -28.20
N LYS A 15 17.97 -6.94 -29.05
CA LYS A 15 16.74 -6.15 -29.20
C LYS A 15 15.63 -7.02 -29.78
N ALA A 16 14.57 -7.22 -29.02
CA ALA A 16 13.39 -8.00 -29.40
C ALA A 16 12.23 -7.12 -29.88
N GLY A 17 12.20 -5.84 -29.49
CA GLY A 17 11.16 -4.90 -29.89
C GLY A 17 11.35 -3.52 -29.28
N LYS A 18 10.32 -2.68 -29.36
CA LYS A 18 10.24 -1.38 -28.69
C LYS A 18 9.01 -1.34 -27.80
N ALA A 19 9.13 -0.70 -26.64
CA ALA A 19 8.03 -0.43 -25.73
C ALA A 19 7.90 1.08 -25.54
N ASP A 20 6.66 1.55 -25.56
CA ASP A 20 6.34 2.96 -25.36
C ASP A 20 6.13 3.22 -23.87
N LEU A 21 6.81 4.24 -23.36
CA LEU A 21 6.65 4.79 -22.02
C LEU A 21 5.79 6.05 -22.11
N PRO A 22 4.53 6.00 -21.62
CA PRO A 22 3.63 7.14 -21.67
C PRO A 22 4.21 8.34 -20.91
N ALA A 23 4.20 9.52 -21.54
CA ALA A 23 4.75 10.73 -20.94
C ALA A 23 4.07 11.10 -19.60
N GLU A 24 2.79 10.75 -19.40
CA GLU A 24 2.07 11.00 -18.15
C GLU A 24 2.65 10.26 -16.93
N LEU A 25 3.33 9.13 -17.16
CA LEU A 25 3.88 8.28 -16.11
C LEU A 25 5.39 8.46 -15.96
N PHE A 26 6.10 8.67 -17.08
CA PHE A 26 7.56 8.66 -17.15
C PHE A 26 8.18 10.01 -17.55
N ASP A 27 7.39 11.08 -17.74
CA ASP A 27 7.89 12.44 -17.96
C ASP A 27 7.22 13.48 -17.03
N ALA A 28 6.96 13.08 -15.79
CA ALA A 28 6.53 14.00 -14.75
C ALA A 28 7.70 14.81 -14.19
N GLN A 29 7.46 16.07 -13.81
CA GLN A 29 8.51 16.88 -13.20
C GLN A 29 8.84 16.38 -11.77
N THR A 30 10.12 16.10 -11.54
CA THR A 30 10.62 15.61 -10.25
C THR A 30 10.45 16.67 -9.15
N ASN A 31 9.71 16.34 -8.08
CA ASN A 31 9.50 17.21 -6.91
C ASN A 31 10.12 16.57 -5.66
N ILE A 32 11.32 17.03 -5.30
CA ILE A 32 12.13 16.46 -4.22
C ILE A 32 11.41 16.54 -2.85
N PRO A 33 10.85 17.69 -2.41
CA PRO A 33 10.10 17.75 -1.14
C PRO A 33 8.95 16.75 -1.05
N LEU A 34 8.21 16.57 -2.15
CA LEU A 34 7.08 15.63 -2.20
C LEU A 34 7.57 14.19 -2.09
N ILE A 35 8.62 13.84 -2.84
CA ILE A 35 9.26 12.51 -2.79
C ILE A 35 9.77 12.23 -1.37
N HIS A 36 10.49 13.17 -0.77
CA HIS A 36 10.99 13.06 0.60
C HIS A 36 9.86 12.78 1.60
N GLN A 37 8.76 13.53 1.54
CA GLN A 37 7.62 13.34 2.44
C GLN A 37 7.01 11.93 2.32
N VAL A 38 6.87 11.41 1.09
CA VAL A 38 6.32 10.07 0.86
C VAL A 38 7.27 8.99 1.36
N VAL A 39 8.57 9.12 1.09
CA VAL A 39 9.60 8.18 1.55
C VAL A 39 9.66 8.14 3.08
N VAL A 40 9.67 9.30 3.74
CA VAL A 40 9.65 9.37 5.20
C VAL A 40 8.40 8.72 5.78
N ALA A 41 7.23 8.92 5.17
CA ALA A 41 6.00 8.27 5.59
C ALA A 41 6.05 6.74 5.42
N GLN A 42 6.63 6.25 4.32
CA GLN A 42 6.83 4.80 4.08
C GLN A 42 7.78 4.19 5.12
N LEU A 43 8.93 4.83 5.38
CA LEU A 43 9.87 4.39 6.41
C LEU A 43 9.28 4.45 7.82
N ALA A 44 8.46 5.47 8.10
CA ALA A 44 7.74 5.57 9.38
C ALA A 44 6.72 4.45 9.55
N ALA A 45 5.97 4.08 8.50
CA ALA A 45 5.03 2.97 8.53
C ALA A 45 5.72 1.60 8.69
N ALA A 46 6.93 1.42 8.15
CA ALA A 46 7.72 0.20 8.32
C ALA A 46 8.27 0.03 9.75
N ARG A 47 8.35 1.12 10.53
CA ARG A 47 8.94 1.11 11.88
C ARG A 47 8.01 0.44 12.88
N GLN A 48 8.46 -0.69 13.44
CA GLN A 48 7.78 -1.34 14.55
C GLN A 48 7.93 -0.54 15.84
N GLY A 49 6.81 -0.18 16.46
CA GLY A 49 6.75 0.60 17.69
C GLY A 49 6.65 -0.21 18.98
N THR A 50 7.25 -1.39 19.04
CA THR A 50 7.11 -2.36 20.14
C THR A 50 8.04 -2.08 21.35
N HIS A 51 8.21 -0.82 21.72
CA HIS A 51 9.00 -0.40 22.87
C HIS A 51 8.09 -0.03 24.03
N SER A 52 8.37 -0.55 25.23
CA SER A 52 7.61 -0.22 26.43
C SER A 52 8.52 -0.16 27.65
N THR A 53 8.20 0.74 28.57
CA THR A 53 8.83 0.85 29.89
C THR A 53 7.76 0.90 30.95
N LYS A 54 8.05 0.36 32.13
CA LYS A 54 7.10 0.39 33.24
C LYS A 54 7.08 1.79 33.84
N THR A 55 5.92 2.42 33.76
CA THR A 55 5.60 3.64 34.49
C THR A 55 5.55 3.35 36.00
N ARG A 56 5.52 4.41 36.82
CA ARG A 56 5.41 4.28 38.28
C ARG A 56 4.24 3.38 38.73
N GLY A 57 3.13 3.37 37.98
CA GLY A 57 1.95 2.55 38.27
C GLY A 57 2.18 1.05 38.03
N GLU A 58 2.96 0.72 37.01
CA GLU A 58 3.15 -0.65 36.50
C GLU A 58 4.30 -1.41 37.15
N VAL A 59 5.28 -0.69 37.74
CA VAL A 59 6.34 -1.33 38.55
C VAL A 59 5.70 -2.04 39.76
N ARG A 60 6.24 -3.16 40.26
CA ARG A 60 5.69 -3.90 41.43
C ARG A 60 6.05 -3.23 42.78
N GLY A 61 5.28 -3.41 43.86
CA GLY A 61 5.58 -2.87 45.22
C GLY A 61 4.88 -1.55 45.62
N GLY A 62 5.55 -0.60 46.29
CA GLY A 62 5.17 0.83 46.33
C GLY A 62 3.80 1.32 46.84
N GLY A 63 2.88 0.44 47.26
CA GLY A 63 1.51 0.79 47.69
C GLY A 63 1.39 1.33 49.11
N ILE A 64 2.50 1.42 49.86
CA ILE A 64 2.54 1.93 51.23
C ILE A 64 3.57 3.06 51.32
N LYS A 65 3.20 4.12 52.06
CA LYS A 65 4.10 5.24 52.33
C LYS A 65 5.33 4.76 53.11
N PRO A 66 6.57 5.05 52.68
CA PRO A 66 7.77 4.51 53.32
C PRO A 66 7.94 4.89 54.80
N TRP A 67 7.51 6.09 55.19
CA TRP A 67 7.55 6.59 56.58
C TRP A 67 6.52 7.70 56.81
N ARG A 68 6.34 8.11 58.07
CA ARG A 68 5.42 9.21 58.48
C ARG A 68 5.76 10.53 57.78
N GLN A 69 4.77 11.39 57.54
CA GLN A 69 4.92 12.63 56.74
C GLN A 69 5.92 13.64 57.32
N LYS A 70 6.08 13.67 58.65
CA LYS A 70 6.99 14.56 59.40
C LYS A 70 7.63 13.78 60.57
N GLY A 71 8.69 14.32 61.16
CA GLY A 71 9.31 13.79 62.38
C GLY A 71 10.44 12.77 62.20
N THR A 72 10.88 12.48 60.97
CA THR A 72 11.91 11.45 60.70
C THR A 72 13.27 12.02 60.28
N GLY A 73 13.40 13.33 60.05
CA GLY A 73 14.62 13.97 59.55
C GLY A 73 14.98 13.67 58.08
N ARG A 74 14.28 12.72 57.43
CA ARG A 74 14.49 12.34 56.02
C ARG A 74 13.66 13.20 55.07
N ALA A 75 14.06 13.24 53.79
CA ALA A 75 13.24 13.84 52.73
C ALA A 75 11.82 13.22 52.69
N ARG A 76 10.81 13.99 52.29
CA ARG A 76 9.43 13.48 52.23
C ARG A 76 9.26 12.54 51.03
N GLN A 77 8.75 11.34 51.28
CA GLN A 77 8.54 10.34 50.23
C GLN A 77 7.12 9.79 50.28
N GLY A 78 6.53 9.61 49.11
CA GLY A 78 5.16 9.08 48.95
C GLY A 78 5.13 7.60 48.61
N SER A 79 6.12 7.11 47.87
CA SER A 79 6.21 5.71 47.42
C SER A 79 7.66 5.36 47.12
N ARG A 80 8.01 4.08 47.24
CA ARG A 80 9.33 3.55 46.84
C ARG A 80 9.48 3.37 45.32
N ARG A 81 8.38 3.47 44.55
CA ARG A 81 8.37 3.38 43.07
C ARG A 81 8.57 4.74 42.39
N ALA A 82 8.81 5.81 43.14
CA ALA A 82 8.95 7.14 42.55
C ALA A 82 10.21 7.19 41.66
N PRO A 83 10.22 8.00 40.59
CA PRO A 83 11.25 7.94 39.54
C PRO A 83 12.69 8.18 40.03
N GLN A 84 12.86 9.00 41.06
CA GLN A 84 14.16 9.28 41.66
C GLN A 84 14.73 8.12 42.47
N TRP A 85 13.93 7.09 42.76
CA TRP A 85 14.39 5.91 43.48
C TRP A 85 14.98 4.88 42.52
N THR A 86 15.99 4.14 43.00
CA THR A 86 16.48 2.94 42.32
C THR A 86 15.37 1.90 42.20
N GLY A 87 15.14 1.37 41.00
CA GLY A 87 14.00 0.49 40.71
C GLY A 87 12.64 1.20 40.66
N GLY A 88 12.62 2.54 40.66
CA GLY A 88 11.43 3.34 40.40
C GLY A 88 10.95 3.24 38.94
N GLY A 89 9.74 3.74 38.68
CA GLY A 89 9.19 3.77 37.31
C GLY A 89 9.77 4.91 36.46
N VAL A 90 9.77 4.72 35.14
CA VAL A 90 10.20 5.73 34.17
C VAL A 90 9.06 6.72 33.92
N VAL A 91 9.35 8.04 33.89
CA VAL A 91 8.33 9.09 33.71
C VAL A 91 7.98 9.30 32.24
N HIS A 92 8.96 9.73 31.44
CA HIS A 92 8.80 9.98 30.01
C HIS A 92 9.50 8.88 29.24
N GLY A 93 9.09 7.65 29.52
CA GLY A 93 9.63 6.47 28.89
C GLY A 93 8.98 6.18 27.53
N PRO A 94 9.65 5.35 26.70
CA PRO A 94 9.06 4.82 25.49
C PRO A 94 7.76 4.05 25.80
N THR A 95 6.72 4.29 25.01
CA THR A 95 5.43 3.58 25.04
C THR A 95 5.12 3.02 23.65
N PRO A 96 4.42 1.87 23.55
CA PRO A 96 4.09 1.31 22.25
C PRO A 96 3.21 2.28 21.47
N ARG A 97 3.61 2.60 20.24
CA ARG A 97 2.89 3.54 19.38
C ARG A 97 3.00 3.16 17.91
N ASP A 98 1.99 3.55 17.15
CA ASP A 98 2.05 3.53 15.70
C ASP A 98 2.78 4.79 15.19
N TYR A 99 3.66 4.60 14.21
CA TYR A 99 4.43 5.66 13.54
C TYR A 99 3.84 6.01 12.16
N SER A 100 2.80 5.31 11.71
CA SER A 100 2.19 5.53 10.41
C SER A 100 1.69 6.97 10.25
N GLN A 101 1.91 7.54 9.07
CA GLN A 101 1.49 8.91 8.73
C GLN A 101 0.54 8.84 7.54
N ARG A 102 -0.60 9.54 7.63
CA ARG A 102 -1.57 9.59 6.53
C ARG A 102 -1.03 10.48 5.41
N THR A 103 -0.75 9.90 4.25
CA THR A 103 -0.37 10.61 3.04
C THR A 103 -1.50 10.56 2.00
N PRO A 104 -1.88 11.70 1.38
CA PRO A 104 -2.88 11.71 0.33
C PRO A 104 -2.50 10.83 -0.86
N LYS A 105 -3.46 10.07 -1.41
CA LYS A 105 -3.23 9.13 -2.53
C LYS A 105 -2.58 9.80 -3.75
N LYS A 106 -3.02 11.03 -4.07
CA LYS A 106 -2.45 11.81 -5.19
C LYS A 106 -0.97 12.15 -4.97
N MET A 107 -0.55 12.39 -3.72
CA MET A 107 0.86 12.64 -3.41
C MET A 107 1.69 11.38 -3.59
N ILE A 108 1.21 10.22 -3.14
CA ILE A 108 1.92 8.94 -3.30
C ILE A 108 2.10 8.63 -4.80
N ALA A 109 1.03 8.76 -5.60
CA ALA A 109 1.08 8.53 -7.03
C ALA A 109 2.02 9.52 -7.75
N ALA A 110 1.98 10.80 -7.39
CA ALA A 110 2.87 11.82 -7.96
C ALA A 110 4.34 11.56 -7.59
N ALA A 111 4.63 11.09 -6.37
CA ALA A 111 5.98 10.75 -5.93
C ALA A 111 6.56 9.60 -6.75
N LEU A 112 5.77 8.54 -6.96
CA LEU A 112 6.18 7.40 -7.76
C LEU A 112 6.44 7.79 -9.22
N ARG A 113 5.54 8.57 -9.83
CA ARG A 113 5.75 9.08 -11.20
C ARG A 113 6.99 9.94 -11.30
N GLY A 114 7.22 10.85 -10.35
CA GLY A 114 8.42 11.67 -10.31
C GLY A 114 9.71 10.85 -10.20
N ALA A 115 9.71 9.81 -9.35
CA ALA A 115 10.86 8.91 -9.20
C ALA A 115 11.13 8.07 -10.47
N LEU A 116 10.09 7.53 -11.11
CA LEU A 116 10.23 6.79 -12.36
C LEU A 116 10.65 7.68 -13.53
N SER A 117 10.17 8.93 -13.56
CA SER A 117 10.53 9.89 -14.60
C SER A 117 12.01 10.30 -14.49
N ASP A 118 12.52 10.45 -13.28
CA ASP A 118 13.95 10.69 -13.02
C ASP A 118 14.81 9.54 -13.57
N ARG A 119 14.44 8.29 -13.24
CA ARG A 119 15.13 7.10 -13.76
C ARG A 119 15.02 6.95 -15.28
N ALA A 120 13.89 7.33 -15.87
CA ALA A 120 13.70 7.28 -17.31
C ALA A 120 14.56 8.31 -18.05
N ARG A 121 14.69 9.53 -17.51
CA ARG A 121 15.54 10.61 -18.06
C ARG A 121 17.02 10.23 -18.05
N ASP A 122 17.47 9.54 -17.02
CA ASP A 122 18.85 9.04 -16.92
C ASP A 122 19.11 7.75 -17.73
N GLY A 123 18.07 7.20 -18.39
CA GLY A 123 18.19 5.96 -19.18
C GLY A 123 18.39 4.70 -18.33
N HIS A 124 17.97 4.74 -17.05
CA HIS A 124 18.09 3.64 -16.09
C HIS A 124 16.84 2.76 -16.00
N VAL A 125 15.86 3.00 -16.87
CA VAL A 125 14.69 2.13 -17.04
C VAL A 125 14.94 1.19 -18.22
N HIS A 126 14.93 -0.11 -17.95
CA HIS A 126 15.13 -1.15 -18.95
C HIS A 126 13.91 -2.08 -19.02
N VAL A 127 13.65 -2.64 -20.20
CA VAL A 127 12.55 -3.58 -20.42
C VAL A 127 13.10 -4.90 -20.95
N ILE A 128 12.71 -5.99 -20.31
CA ILE A 128 13.08 -7.36 -20.68
C ILE A 128 11.83 -8.10 -21.14
N SER A 129 11.92 -8.90 -22.22
CA SER A 129 10.80 -9.74 -22.66
C SER A 129 10.45 -10.78 -21.60
N GLU A 130 11.42 -11.62 -21.25
CA GLU A 130 11.33 -12.72 -20.29
C GLU A 130 12.68 -12.85 -19.56
N LEU A 131 12.64 -13.07 -18.25
CA LEU A 131 13.86 -13.12 -17.43
C LEU A 131 14.58 -14.47 -17.49
N VAL A 132 13.82 -15.56 -17.54
CA VAL A 132 14.34 -16.94 -17.56
C VAL A 132 13.56 -17.70 -18.62
N ALA A 133 14.25 -18.20 -19.64
CA ALA A 133 13.62 -19.02 -20.67
C ALA A 133 13.19 -20.38 -20.09
N GLY A 134 11.89 -20.61 -20.00
CA GLY A 134 11.28 -21.90 -19.65
C GLY A 134 10.75 -22.03 -18.22
N GLU A 135 10.26 -23.21 -17.88
CA GLU A 135 9.50 -23.45 -16.64
C GLU A 135 10.36 -23.68 -15.39
N LYS A 136 11.69 -23.85 -15.55
CA LYS A 136 12.58 -24.20 -14.44
C LYS A 136 13.29 -22.96 -13.87
N PRO A 137 13.15 -22.66 -12.56
CA PRO A 137 13.83 -21.53 -11.96
C PRO A 137 15.35 -21.76 -11.92
N SER A 138 16.10 -20.72 -12.30
CA SER A 138 17.56 -20.75 -12.36
C SER A 138 18.13 -19.35 -12.12
N THR A 139 18.82 -19.19 -10.99
CA THR A 139 19.47 -17.93 -10.59
C THR A 139 20.57 -17.52 -11.56
N LYS A 140 21.34 -18.50 -12.06
CA LYS A 140 22.46 -18.26 -12.99
C LYS A 140 22.00 -17.64 -14.30
N SER A 141 20.89 -18.11 -14.86
CA SER A 141 20.32 -17.56 -16.09
C SER A 141 19.72 -16.18 -15.85
N ALA A 142 19.02 -15.98 -14.73
CA ALA A 142 18.45 -14.68 -14.39
C ALA A 142 19.53 -13.60 -14.20
N ILE A 143 20.64 -13.91 -13.52
CA ILE A 143 21.78 -12.98 -13.38
C ILE A 143 22.38 -12.67 -14.75
N ALA A 144 22.59 -13.67 -15.61
CA ALA A 144 23.14 -13.45 -16.95
C ALA A 144 22.24 -12.53 -17.80
N ALA A 145 20.91 -12.73 -17.74
CA ALA A 145 19.94 -11.88 -18.42
C ALA A 145 19.98 -10.44 -17.88
N LEU A 146 19.99 -10.27 -16.56
CA LEU A 146 20.08 -8.94 -15.95
C LEU A 146 21.39 -8.23 -16.29
N THR A 147 22.53 -8.93 -16.25
CA THR A 147 23.84 -8.35 -16.64
C THR A 147 23.85 -7.94 -18.11
N ALA A 148 23.21 -8.72 -19.00
CA ALA A 148 23.15 -8.38 -20.41
C ALA A 148 22.35 -7.09 -20.69
N VAL A 149 21.39 -6.77 -19.83
CA VAL A 149 20.44 -5.65 -20.02
C VAL A 149 20.86 -4.42 -19.23
N ALA A 150 21.09 -4.59 -17.94
CA ALA A 150 21.43 -3.51 -17.03
C ALA A 150 22.95 -3.28 -16.96
N GLY A 151 23.79 -4.22 -17.42
CA GLY A 151 25.23 -4.16 -17.21
C GLY A 151 25.58 -4.43 -15.75
N ASP A 152 26.03 -3.40 -15.04
CA ASP A 152 26.36 -3.49 -13.61
C ASP A 152 25.12 -3.76 -12.74
N LEU A 153 25.27 -4.71 -11.80
CA LEU A 153 24.22 -5.24 -10.92
C LEU A 153 24.38 -4.77 -9.47
N SER A 154 24.81 -3.52 -9.24
CA SER A 154 25.00 -2.94 -7.91
C SER A 154 23.71 -2.95 -7.08
N LYS A 155 22.66 -2.28 -7.58
CA LYS A 155 21.33 -2.20 -6.97
C LYS A 155 20.28 -2.11 -8.07
N VAL A 156 19.61 -3.23 -8.30
CA VAL A 156 18.63 -3.36 -9.39
C VAL A 156 17.27 -3.70 -8.82
N LEU A 157 16.28 -2.89 -9.16
CA LEU A 157 14.88 -3.20 -8.93
C LEU A 157 14.34 -3.95 -10.14
N VAL A 158 13.85 -5.17 -9.94
CA VAL A 158 13.16 -5.93 -10.97
C VAL A 158 11.67 -5.94 -10.66
N VAL A 159 10.88 -5.41 -11.60
CA VAL A 159 9.43 -5.36 -11.51
C VAL A 159 8.86 -6.47 -12.38
N LEU A 160 8.15 -7.39 -11.72
CA LEU A 160 7.58 -8.60 -12.30
C LEU A 160 6.05 -8.51 -12.28
N ASP A 161 5.41 -9.26 -13.17
CA ASP A 161 3.99 -9.53 -13.04
C ASP A 161 3.75 -10.62 -11.97
N ARG A 162 2.56 -10.64 -11.36
CA ARG A 162 2.25 -11.58 -10.27
C ARG A 162 2.28 -13.05 -10.68
N PHE A 163 2.10 -13.34 -11.95
CA PHE A 163 2.06 -14.71 -12.47
C PHE A 163 3.44 -15.24 -12.89
N GLU A 164 4.51 -14.44 -12.75
CA GLU A 164 5.88 -14.80 -13.13
C GLU A 164 6.66 -15.50 -12.00
N ASP A 165 6.13 -16.59 -11.46
CA ASP A 165 6.71 -17.31 -10.30
C ASP A 165 8.15 -17.79 -10.55
N VAL A 166 8.43 -18.25 -11.77
CA VAL A 166 9.76 -18.75 -12.16
C VAL A 166 10.81 -17.63 -12.06
N ALA A 167 10.47 -16.42 -12.50
CA ALA A 167 11.33 -15.26 -12.41
C ALA A 167 11.55 -14.85 -10.95
N TRP A 168 10.49 -14.83 -10.15
CA TRP A 168 10.55 -14.51 -8.72
C TRP A 168 11.48 -15.46 -7.95
N LEU A 169 11.28 -16.77 -8.13
CA LEU A 169 12.10 -17.81 -7.49
C LEU A 169 13.57 -17.74 -7.93
N SER A 170 13.83 -17.30 -9.16
CA SER A 170 15.18 -17.16 -9.70
C SER A 170 15.92 -15.93 -9.19
N LEU A 171 15.22 -14.90 -8.69
CA LEU A 171 15.84 -13.65 -8.22
C LEU A 171 15.92 -13.52 -6.70
N ARG A 172 15.01 -14.13 -5.92
CA ARG A 172 14.91 -13.90 -4.47
C ARG A 172 16.18 -14.13 -3.65
N ASN A 173 17.14 -14.90 -4.18
CA ASN A 173 18.38 -15.22 -3.48
C ASN A 173 19.51 -14.20 -3.75
N VAL A 174 19.35 -13.31 -4.73
CA VAL A 174 20.40 -12.38 -5.16
C VAL A 174 20.40 -11.13 -4.26
N PRO A 175 21.46 -10.85 -3.48
CA PRO A 175 21.44 -9.76 -2.50
C PRO A 175 21.35 -8.36 -3.11
N THR A 176 21.83 -8.18 -4.34
CA THR A 176 21.87 -6.88 -5.03
C THR A 176 20.60 -6.58 -5.82
N VAL A 177 19.69 -7.56 -5.93
CA VAL A 177 18.47 -7.45 -6.71
C VAL A 177 17.27 -7.47 -5.78
N HIS A 178 16.41 -6.47 -5.92
CA HIS A 178 15.12 -6.46 -5.26
C HIS A 178 14.03 -6.80 -6.28
N ALA A 179 13.28 -7.87 -6.05
CA ALA A 179 12.16 -8.24 -6.91
C ALA A 179 10.84 -7.76 -6.29
N LEU A 180 10.01 -7.08 -7.07
CA LEU A 180 8.68 -6.62 -6.67
C LEU A 180 7.64 -6.95 -7.73
N ALA A 181 6.41 -7.19 -7.26
CA ALA A 181 5.27 -7.25 -8.16
C ALA A 181 4.87 -5.84 -8.60
N VAL A 182 4.37 -5.71 -9.83
CA VAL A 182 3.97 -4.43 -10.42
C VAL A 182 2.95 -3.65 -9.58
N ASP A 183 2.07 -4.35 -8.87
CA ASP A 183 1.04 -3.73 -8.02
C ASP A 183 1.58 -3.20 -6.68
N GLN A 184 2.77 -3.65 -6.26
CA GLN A 184 3.45 -3.21 -5.04
C GLN A 184 4.56 -2.20 -5.31
N LEU A 185 4.67 -1.70 -6.54
CA LEU A 185 5.68 -0.73 -6.91
C LEU A 185 5.51 0.56 -6.10
N ASN A 186 6.59 0.98 -5.43
CA ASN A 186 6.56 2.10 -4.50
C ASN A 186 7.75 3.06 -4.71
N THR A 187 7.65 4.26 -4.14
CA THR A 187 8.66 5.32 -4.33
C THR A 187 10.01 4.98 -3.67
N TYR A 188 10.02 4.38 -2.48
CA TYR A 188 11.25 4.04 -1.77
C TYR A 188 12.12 3.06 -2.56
N ASP A 189 11.54 1.96 -3.06
CA ASP A 189 12.28 0.92 -3.75
C ASP A 189 12.83 1.41 -5.10
N VAL A 190 12.12 2.32 -5.79
CA VAL A 190 12.64 2.96 -7.02
C VAL A 190 13.85 3.84 -6.73
N LEU A 191 13.91 4.51 -5.57
CA LEU A 191 15.00 5.41 -5.21
C LEU A 191 16.22 4.69 -4.63
N VAL A 192 16.01 3.61 -3.87
CA VAL A 192 17.11 2.82 -3.30
C VAL A 192 17.92 2.12 -4.40
N ASN A 193 17.26 1.77 -5.51
CA ASN A 193 17.88 1.09 -6.63
C ASN A 193 18.32 2.08 -7.72
N ASP A 194 19.44 1.79 -8.35
CA ASP A 194 20.03 2.64 -9.39
C ASP A 194 19.30 2.41 -10.73
N LYS A 195 18.97 1.14 -11.02
CA LYS A 195 18.32 0.71 -12.26
C LYS A 195 17.00 0.02 -11.97
N VAL A 196 16.02 0.27 -12.84
CA VAL A 196 14.69 -0.35 -12.78
C VAL A 196 14.49 -1.18 -14.04
N VAL A 197 14.25 -2.46 -13.86
CA VAL A 197 14.06 -3.43 -14.94
C VAL A 197 12.63 -3.93 -14.89
N PHE A 198 11.85 -3.68 -15.92
CA PHE A 198 10.48 -4.20 -16.07
C PHE A 198 10.48 -5.44 -16.96
N THR A 199 9.67 -6.44 -16.64
CA THR A 199 9.24 -7.39 -17.66
C THR A 199 8.23 -6.73 -18.59
N SER A 200 8.17 -7.18 -19.84
CA SER A 200 7.24 -6.65 -20.84
C SER A 200 5.77 -6.73 -20.36
N ALA A 201 5.41 -7.84 -19.70
CA ALA A 201 4.12 -8.05 -19.06
C ALA A 201 3.88 -7.05 -17.91
N ALA A 202 4.87 -6.88 -17.02
CA ALA A 202 4.76 -5.92 -15.92
C ALA A 202 4.62 -4.47 -16.40
N LEU A 203 5.36 -4.07 -17.43
CA LEU A 203 5.26 -2.72 -18.01
C LEU A 203 3.85 -2.48 -18.58
N ALA A 204 3.31 -3.44 -19.34
CA ALA A 204 1.98 -3.35 -19.91
C ALA A 204 0.90 -3.25 -18.81
N ALA A 205 1.01 -4.07 -17.76
CA ALA A 205 0.11 -4.02 -16.60
C ALA A 205 0.21 -2.68 -15.85
N PHE A 206 1.42 -2.14 -15.69
CA PHE A 206 1.64 -0.85 -15.02
C PHE A 206 1.00 0.31 -15.80
N VAL A 207 1.18 0.33 -17.12
CA VAL A 207 0.63 1.36 -18.01
C VAL A 207 -0.90 1.26 -18.10
N ALA A 208 -1.46 0.05 -18.13
CA ALA A 208 -2.91 -0.14 -18.08
C ALA A 208 -3.53 0.44 -16.78
N GLY A 209 -2.78 0.38 -15.68
CA GLY A 209 -3.19 0.89 -14.37
C GLY A 209 -4.27 0.03 -13.69
N PRO A 210 -4.59 0.32 -12.41
CA PRO A 210 -5.46 -0.52 -11.57
C PRO A 210 -6.97 -0.46 -11.91
N GLY A 211 -7.35 -0.13 -13.14
CA GLY A 211 -8.76 0.03 -13.55
C GLY A 211 -9.04 -0.09 -15.04
N ARG A 212 -8.11 -0.63 -15.84
CA ARG A 212 -8.29 -0.78 -17.30
C ARG A 212 -8.22 -2.24 -17.75
N ALA A 213 -8.63 -3.16 -16.88
CA ALA A 213 -9.25 -4.39 -17.34
C ALA A 213 -10.66 -4.02 -17.84
N SER A 214 -10.75 -3.68 -19.12
CA SER A 214 -12.01 -3.42 -19.79
C SER A 214 -12.88 -4.67 -19.73
N ALA A 215 -13.98 -4.60 -18.99
CA ALA A 215 -15.18 -5.30 -19.40
C ALA A 215 -15.63 -4.67 -20.72
N THR A 216 -15.08 -5.15 -21.85
CA THR A 216 -15.70 -4.94 -23.16
C THR A 216 -16.90 -5.87 -23.22
N ALA A 217 -17.96 -5.53 -22.50
CA ALA A 217 -19.28 -6.07 -22.76
C ALA A 217 -19.84 -5.26 -23.93
N VAL A 218 -19.69 -5.81 -25.14
CA VAL A 218 -20.47 -5.39 -26.29
C VAL A 218 -21.93 -5.69 -25.96
N ALA A 219 -22.70 -4.67 -25.56
CA ALA A 219 -24.14 -4.78 -25.50
C ALA A 219 -24.65 -4.85 -26.94
N THR A 220 -25.04 -6.05 -27.38
CA THR A 220 -25.85 -6.23 -28.58
C THR A 220 -27.26 -5.74 -28.29
N GLU A 221 -27.82 -4.94 -29.20
CA GLU A 221 -29.11 -4.24 -29.15
C GLU A 221 -30.37 -5.14 -29.05
N SER A 222 -30.26 -6.40 -28.61
CA SER A 222 -31.37 -7.36 -28.64
C SER A 222 -32.11 -7.57 -27.32
N GLU A 223 -31.75 -6.90 -26.23
CA GLU A 223 -32.45 -7.02 -24.93
C GLU A 223 -33.36 -5.82 -24.57
N ALA A 224 -33.45 -4.79 -25.42
CA ALA A 224 -34.39 -3.69 -25.23
C ALA A 224 -35.83 -4.02 -25.70
N ALA A 225 -36.05 -5.15 -26.36
CA ALA A 225 -37.37 -5.57 -26.83
C ALA A 225 -38.10 -6.55 -25.88
N ALA A 226 -37.39 -7.15 -24.91
CA ALA A 226 -37.98 -8.16 -24.02
C ALA A 226 -38.64 -7.57 -22.76
N GLU A 227 -38.26 -6.35 -22.35
CA GLU A 227 -38.77 -5.72 -21.12
C GLU A 227 -40.07 -4.90 -21.35
N ALA A 228 -40.38 -4.55 -22.61
CA ALA A 228 -41.61 -3.82 -22.96
C ALA A 228 -42.88 -4.70 -22.96
N THR A 229 -42.75 -6.02 -23.14
CA THR A 229 -43.90 -6.95 -23.13
C THR A 229 -44.28 -7.45 -21.74
N ALA A 230 -43.42 -7.28 -20.72
CA ALA A 230 -43.70 -7.74 -19.36
C ALA A 230 -44.46 -6.70 -18.50
N THR A 231 -44.52 -5.44 -18.96
CA THR A 231 -45.15 -4.33 -18.22
C THR A 231 -46.63 -4.14 -18.55
N GLU A 232 -47.14 -4.65 -19.68
CA GLU A 232 -48.57 -4.55 -20.03
C GLU A 232 -49.48 -5.59 -19.35
N THR A 233 -48.93 -6.66 -18.77
CA THR A 233 -49.77 -7.77 -18.23
C THR A 233 -50.21 -7.60 -16.77
N VAL A 234 -49.74 -6.58 -16.04
CA VAL A 234 -50.04 -6.44 -14.59
C VAL A 234 -51.11 -5.37 -14.31
N GLU A 235 -51.52 -4.56 -15.29
CA GLU A 235 -52.42 -3.41 -15.05
C GLU A 235 -53.93 -3.68 -15.27
N GLN A 236 -54.33 -4.92 -15.55
CA GLN A 236 -55.75 -5.29 -15.64
C GLN A 236 -56.05 -6.49 -14.75
N THR A 237 -56.36 -6.25 -13.47
CA THR A 237 -57.42 -6.91 -12.67
C THR A 237 -57.23 -6.57 -11.19
N ASP A 238 -57.98 -5.61 -10.66
CA ASP A 238 -58.93 -5.86 -9.56
C ASP A 238 -59.60 -4.56 -9.07
N GLU A 239 -60.92 -4.50 -9.26
CA GLU A 239 -61.83 -3.46 -8.76
C GLU A 239 -62.70 -4.10 -7.64
N ALA A 240 -62.52 -3.58 -6.40
CA ALA A 240 -63.39 -3.41 -5.21
C ALA A 240 -64.71 -4.24 -5.03
N PRO A 241 -65.27 -4.49 -3.79
CA PRO A 241 -65.58 -3.41 -2.82
C PRO A 241 -65.66 -3.69 -1.28
N ALA A 242 -65.41 -2.60 -0.53
CA ALA A 242 -66.07 -2.02 0.68
C ALA A 242 -66.72 -2.88 1.81
N LYS A 243 -66.38 -2.58 3.08
CA LYS A 243 -67.21 -1.79 4.06
C LYS A 243 -66.47 -1.46 5.39
N ALA A 244 -66.68 -0.24 5.90
CA ALA A 244 -66.09 0.41 7.10
C ALA A 244 -66.93 0.15 8.41
N PRO A 245 -66.78 0.86 9.58
CA PRO A 245 -65.88 1.95 10.00
C PRO A 245 -65.36 1.94 11.49
N LYS A 246 -64.72 3.06 11.85
CA LYS A 246 -63.89 3.51 13.01
C LYS A 246 -64.60 3.75 14.37
N ALA A 247 -63.82 3.78 15.46
CA ALA A 247 -64.00 4.63 16.67
C ALA A 247 -62.62 4.89 17.35
N LYS A 248 -62.02 6.09 17.33
CA LYS A 248 -62.15 7.32 18.17
C LYS A 248 -61.62 7.23 19.62
N ALA A 249 -60.81 8.24 19.94
CA ALA A 249 -60.00 8.53 21.12
C ALA A 249 -60.72 8.70 22.47
N ALA A 250 -59.99 8.54 23.58
CA ALA A 250 -60.17 9.29 24.84
C ALA A 250 -58.95 9.20 25.78
N LYS A 251 -58.88 10.16 26.70
CA LYS A 251 -57.78 10.70 27.52
C LYS A 251 -58.01 10.42 29.03
N LYS A 252 -56.96 10.52 29.88
CA LYS A 252 -56.88 10.59 31.39
C LYS A 252 -56.28 9.31 32.03
N THR A 253 -55.55 9.32 33.16
CA THR A 253 -55.03 10.31 34.13
C THR A 253 -53.93 9.63 34.97
N GLU A 254 -52.98 10.44 35.41
CA GLU A 254 -52.15 10.33 36.62
C GLU A 254 -52.89 9.72 37.84
N GLU A 255 -52.27 8.79 38.61
CA GLU A 255 -52.26 8.72 40.09
C GLU A 255 -51.48 7.47 40.61
N THR A 256 -50.47 7.75 41.45
CA THR A 256 -49.92 7.06 42.65
C THR A 256 -50.19 5.56 42.91
N ASP A 257 -49.16 4.76 43.26
CA ASP A 257 -48.76 4.44 44.66
C ASP A 257 -47.81 3.20 44.76
N LYS A 258 -46.90 3.27 45.74
CA LYS A 258 -45.87 2.31 46.23
C LYS A 258 -44.57 2.07 45.43
#